data_AF-A0A2E5Q238-F1
#
_entry.id   AF-A0A2E5Q238-F1
#
_cell.length_a   1.000
_cell.length_b   1.000
_cell.length_c   1.000
_cell.angle_alpha   90.00
_cell.angle_beta   90.00
_cell.angle_gamma   90.00
#
_symmetry.space_group_name_H-M   'P 1'
#
loop_
_entity.id
_entity.type
_entity.pdbx_description
1 polymer ?
#
loop_
_entity_poly.entity_id
_entity_poly.type
_entity_poly.pdbx_seq_one_letter_code
_entity_poly.pdbx_strand_id
1 'polypeptide(L)'
;MNPTKANLLNSATLIVIGIWSYLDVTSPTALIPVIFGIIILGCVFISNKKPELNKVVAHIAVGLTLILLLSLLGMRLPKSIDTGGVGLIRVLIMSATCALAVIFFVKSFIDARRN
;
A
#
# COMPACT_ATOMS: atom_id res chain seq x y z
N MET A 1 -14.00 -3.49 -7.52
CA MET A 1 -12.68 -4.16 -7.54
C MET A 1 -12.63 -5.18 -6.42
N ASN A 2 -11.88 -6.28 -6.54
CA ASN A 2 -11.66 -7.23 -5.44
C ASN A 2 -10.38 -6.84 -4.66
N PRO A 3 -10.14 -7.38 -3.45
CA PRO A 3 -8.97 -7.02 -2.64
C PRO A 3 -7.65 -7.25 -3.38
N THR A 4 -7.51 -8.37 -4.10
CA THR A 4 -6.29 -8.70 -4.82
C THR A 4 -5.92 -7.67 -5.89
N LYS A 5 -6.89 -7.19 -6.68
CA LYS A 5 -6.68 -6.13 -7.68
C LYS A 5 -6.37 -4.78 -7.02
N ALA A 6 -7.05 -4.46 -5.91
CA ALA A 6 -6.77 -3.24 -5.15
C ALA A 6 -5.35 -3.24 -4.60
N ASN A 7 -4.91 -4.39 -4.07
CA ASN A 7 -3.60 -4.57 -3.50
C ASN A 7 -2.49 -4.60 -4.57
N LEU A 8 -2.78 -5.14 -5.76
CA LEU A 8 -1.90 -5.05 -6.92
C LEU A 8 -1.67 -3.60 -7.32
N LEU A 9 -2.74 -2.81 -7.49
CA LEU A 9 -2.65 -1.38 -7.78
C LEU A 9 -1.82 -0.64 -6.71
N ASN A 10 -2.10 -0.92 -5.43
CA ASN A 10 -1.37 -0.31 -4.33
C ASN A 10 0.12 -0.66 -4.36
N SER A 11 0.47 -1.94 -4.45
CA SER A 11 1.87 -2.38 -4.51
C SER A 11 2.64 -1.78 -5.68
N ALA A 12 2.05 -1.75 -6.87
CA ALA A 12 2.66 -1.15 -8.05
C ALA A 12 2.91 0.35 -7.85
N THR A 13 1.93 1.06 -7.28
CA THR A 13 2.04 2.49 -6.97
C THR A 13 3.18 2.76 -5.98
N LEU A 14 3.24 1.98 -4.89
CA LEU A 14 4.28 2.11 -3.86
C LEU A 14 5.69 1.86 -4.43
N ILE A 15 5.84 0.86 -5.29
CA ILE A 15 7.12 0.55 -5.93
C ILE A 15 7.52 1.67 -6.90
N VAL A 16 6.66 2.03 -7.83
CA VAL A 16 6.98 3.01 -8.89
C VAL A 16 7.25 4.39 -8.29
N ILE A 17 6.34 4.88 -7.43
CA ILE A 17 6.49 6.21 -6.82
C ILE A 17 7.62 6.21 -5.79
N GLY A 18 7.82 5.13 -5.04
CA GLY A 18 8.91 5.02 -4.08
C GLY A 18 10.28 5.05 -4.76
N ILE A 19 10.46 4.31 -5.87
CA ILE A 19 11.69 4.35 -6.67
C ILE A 19 11.90 5.75 -7.26
N TRP A 20 10.86 6.34 -7.85
CA TRP A 20 10.96 7.70 -8.39
C TRP A 20 11.34 8.71 -7.29
N SER A 21 10.74 8.59 -6.10
CA SER A 21 11.08 9.42 -4.95
C SER A 21 12.55 9.26 -4.55
N TYR A 22 13.07 8.03 -4.50
CA TYR A 22 14.48 7.79 -4.20
C TYR A 22 15.42 8.43 -5.22
N LEU A 23 15.11 8.33 -6.52
CA LEU A 23 15.93 8.94 -7.57
C LEU A 23 15.96 10.47 -7.50
N ASP A 24 14.89 11.08 -6.99
CA ASP A 24 14.75 12.54 -6.89
C ASP A 24 15.42 13.09 -5.62
N VAL A 25 15.14 12.48 -4.45
CA VAL A 25 15.64 13.00 -3.16
C VAL A 25 16.90 12.30 -2.64
N THR A 26 17.33 11.23 -3.30
CA THR A 26 18.53 10.41 -2.97
C THR A 26 18.60 10.00 -1.49
N SER A 27 17.44 9.82 -0.84
CA SER A 27 17.35 9.44 0.57
C SER A 27 16.98 7.96 0.70
N PRO A 28 17.77 7.13 1.41
CA PRO A 28 17.42 5.72 1.63
C PRO A 28 16.03 5.52 2.26
N THR A 29 15.56 6.50 3.04
CA THR A 29 14.23 6.46 3.65
C THR A 29 13.07 6.53 2.64
N ALA A 30 13.33 6.95 1.40
CA ALA A 30 12.36 6.93 0.30
C ALA A 30 12.11 5.52 -0.25
N LEU A 31 12.95 4.53 0.09
CA LEU A 31 12.79 3.14 -0.32
C LEU A 31 11.86 2.34 0.61
N ILE A 32 11.45 2.89 1.77
CA ILE A 32 10.53 2.21 2.69
C ILE A 32 9.20 1.82 1.98
N PRO A 33 8.51 2.72 1.25
CA PRO A 33 7.34 2.35 0.45
C PRO A 33 7.62 1.24 -0.57
N VAL A 34 8.82 1.22 -1.18
CA VAL A 34 9.21 0.20 -2.17
C VAL A 34 9.28 -1.18 -1.53
N ILE A 35 9.91 -1.30 -0.36
CA ILE A 35 10.04 -2.56 0.38
C ILE A 35 8.63 -3.09 0.74
N PHE A 36 7.77 -2.23 1.29
CA PHE A 36 6.38 -2.61 1.57
C PHE A 36 5.63 -3.02 0.31
N GLY A 37 5.80 -2.27 -0.79
CA GLY A 37 5.20 -2.58 -2.08
C GLY A 37 5.60 -3.96 -2.60
N ILE A 38 6.88 -4.34 -2.48
CA ILE A 38 7.38 -5.66 -2.89
C ILE A 38 6.74 -6.77 -2.04
N ILE A 39 6.68 -6.61 -0.72
CA ILE A 39 6.09 -7.61 0.18
C ILE A 39 4.59 -7.78 -0.12
N ILE A 40 3.88 -6.66 -0.30
CA ILE A 40 2.46 -6.63 -0.63
C ILE A 40 2.19 -7.27 -2.01
N LEU A 41 3.05 -7.03 -3.00
CA LEU A 41 2.99 -7.69 -4.31
C LEU A 41 3.22 -9.21 -4.19
N GLY A 42 4.14 -9.63 -3.30
CA GLY A 42 4.31 -11.03 -2.94
C GLY A 42 3.02 -11.65 -2.39
N CYS A 43 2.30 -10.96 -1.51
CA CYS A 43 0.99 -11.40 -1.02
C CYS A 43 -0.03 -11.57 -2.16
N VAL A 44 -0.03 -10.68 -3.16
CA VAL A 44 -0.89 -10.81 -4.35
C VAL A 44 -0.55 -12.09 -5.13
N PHE A 45 0.74 -12.38 -5.35
CA PHE A 45 1.16 -13.58 -6.06
C PHE A 45 0.78 -14.86 -5.31
N ILE A 46 1.03 -14.89 -3.99
CA ILE A 46 0.68 -16.04 -3.14
C ILE A 46 -0.83 -16.26 -3.15
N SER A 47 -1.63 -15.20 -3.02
CA SER A 47 -3.09 -15.30 -3.04
C SER A 47 -3.65 -15.87 -4.35
N ASN A 48 -3.00 -15.57 -5.49
CA ASN A 48 -3.38 -16.13 -6.78
C ASN A 48 -2.93 -17.58 -6.97
N LYS A 49 -1.78 -17.99 -6.41
CA LYS A 49 -1.20 -19.32 -6.58
C LYS A 49 -1.68 -20.34 -5.54
N LYS A 50 -2.03 -19.88 -4.34
CA LYS A 50 -2.39 -20.70 -3.17
C LYS A 50 -3.68 -20.19 -2.51
N PRO A 51 -4.85 -20.43 -3.13
CA PRO A 51 -6.13 -19.93 -2.64
C PRO A 51 -6.48 -20.41 -1.22
N GLU A 52 -5.96 -21.56 -0.80
CA GLU A 52 -6.12 -22.13 0.54
C GLU A 52 -5.52 -21.24 1.64
N LEU A 53 -4.55 -20.39 1.31
CA LEU A 53 -3.89 -19.46 2.23
C LEU A 53 -4.52 -18.07 2.24
N ASN A 54 -5.56 -17.81 1.43
CA ASN A 54 -6.10 -16.47 1.21
C ASN A 54 -6.52 -15.76 2.49
N LYS A 55 -7.08 -16.47 3.48
CA LYS A 55 -7.49 -15.86 4.75
C LYS A 55 -6.31 -15.26 5.49
N VAL A 56 -5.22 -16.00 5.64
CA VAL A 56 -4.00 -15.56 6.36
C VAL A 56 -3.29 -14.47 5.56
N VAL A 57 -3.10 -14.69 4.26
CA VAL A 57 -2.42 -13.74 3.37
C VAL A 57 -3.17 -12.40 3.31
N ALA A 58 -4.51 -12.41 3.31
CA ALA A 58 -5.30 -11.18 3.34
C ALA A 58 -5.09 -10.37 4.63
N HIS A 59 -5.01 -11.01 5.79
CA HIS A 59 -4.76 -10.33 7.07
C HIS A 59 -3.35 -9.75 7.13
N ILE A 60 -2.35 -10.47 6.62
CA ILE A 60 -0.98 -9.97 6.50
C ILE A 60 -0.95 -8.75 5.57
N ALA A 61 -1.54 -8.86 4.38
CA ALA A 61 -1.54 -7.79 3.38
C ALA A 61 -2.24 -6.52 3.88
N VAL A 62 -3.42 -6.63 4.49
CA VAL A 62 -4.13 -5.48 5.03
C VAL A 62 -3.39 -4.89 6.23
N GLY A 63 -2.78 -5.71 7.08
CA GLY A 63 -2.00 -5.26 8.23
C GLY A 63 -0.78 -4.43 7.80
N LEU A 64 0.00 -4.94 6.85
CA LEU A 64 1.13 -4.20 6.26
C LEU A 64 0.68 -2.89 5.60
N THR A 65 -0.43 -2.94 4.85
CA THR A 65 -0.98 -1.76 4.20
C THR A 65 -1.42 -0.70 5.22
N LEU A 66 -2.03 -1.12 6.34
CA LEU A 66 -2.47 -0.21 7.40
C LEU A 66 -1.29 0.42 8.13
N ILE A 67 -0.26 -0.36 8.47
CA ILE A 67 0.98 0.15 9.08
C ILE A 67 1.61 1.23 8.18
N LEU A 68 1.70 0.96 6.88
CA LEU A 68 2.24 1.91 5.92
C LEU A 68 1.35 3.15 5.79
N LEU A 69 0.03 2.98 5.70
CA LEU A 69 -0.90 4.10 5.61
C LEU A 69 -0.78 5.03 6.82
N LEU A 70 -0.74 4.48 8.03
CA LEU A 70 -0.56 5.26 9.26
C LEU A 70 0.80 5.98 9.27
N SER A 71 1.86 5.33 8.79
CA SER A 71 3.19 5.94 8.69
C SER A 71 3.21 7.09 7.66
N LEU A 72 2.55 6.91 6.52
CA LEU A 72 2.43 7.94 5.49
C LEU A 72 1.62 9.14 6.00
N LEU A 73 0.47 8.91 6.63
CA LEU A 73 -0.40 9.97 7.12
C LEU A 73 0.15 10.67 8.37
N GLY A 74 0.75 9.92 9.30
CA GLY A 74 1.22 10.45 10.58
C GLY A 74 2.58 11.12 10.52
N MET A 75 3.50 10.64 9.67
CA MET A 75 4.88 11.13 9.64
C MET A 75 5.25 11.85 8.35
N ARG A 76 4.85 11.30 7.19
CA ARG A 76 5.29 11.84 5.88
C ARG A 76 4.40 12.96 5.37
N LEU A 77 3.09 12.84 5.55
CA LEU A 77 2.12 13.80 5.04
C LEU A 77 2.30 15.19 5.66
N PRO A 78 2.43 15.38 6.99
CA PRO A 78 2.62 16.71 7.57
C PRO A 78 3.86 17.41 7.01
N LYS A 79 5.00 16.72 6.98
CA LYS A 79 6.24 17.25 6.39
C LYS A 79 6.10 17.63 4.92
N SER A 80 5.32 16.85 4.18
CA SER A 80 5.12 17.12 2.75
C SER A 80 4.12 18.26 2.52
N ILE A 81 3.19 18.51 3.44
CA ILE A 81 2.31 19.69 3.41
C ILE A 81 3.14 20.95 3.62
N ASP A 82 4.03 20.95 4.63
CA ASP A 82 4.89 22.10 4.92
C ASP A 82 5.82 22.45 3.76
N THR A 83 6.33 21.43 3.06
CA THR A 83 7.28 21.60 1.93
C THR A 83 6.55 21.84 0.60
N GLY A 84 5.34 21.32 0.44
CA GLY A 84 4.57 21.37 -0.80
C GLY A 84 5.21 20.63 -2.00
N GLY A 85 4.81 21.02 -3.20
CA GLY A 85 5.40 20.55 -4.46
C GLY A 85 5.16 19.07 -4.80
N VAL A 86 6.08 18.51 -5.58
CA VAL A 86 5.98 17.13 -6.10
C VAL A 86 6.00 16.08 -4.98
N GLY A 87 6.73 16.33 -3.90
CA GLY A 87 6.78 15.44 -2.73
C GLY A 87 5.40 15.22 -2.10
N LEU A 88 4.60 16.27 -1.96
CA LEU A 88 3.22 16.19 -1.47
C LEU A 88 2.35 15.32 -2.38
N ILE A 89 2.43 15.53 -3.69
CA ILE A 89 1.65 14.76 -4.67
C ILE A 89 1.98 13.27 -4.57
N ARG A 90 3.27 12.92 -4.45
CA ARG A 90 3.70 11.51 -4.29
C ARG A 90 3.10 10.88 -3.03
N VAL A 91 3.15 11.58 -1.89
CA VAL A 91 2.58 11.08 -0.63
C VAL A 91 1.07 10.92 -0.73
N LEU A 92 0.37 11.89 -1.30
CA LEU A 92 -1.09 11.82 -1.48
C LEU A 92 -1.50 10.63 -2.36
N ILE A 93 -0.81 10.38 -3.47
CA ILE A 93 -1.11 9.24 -4.34
C ILE A 93 -0.88 7.91 -3.60
N MET A 94 0.25 7.75 -2.92
CA MET A 94 0.54 6.52 -2.16
C MET A 94 -0.47 6.31 -1.02
N SER A 95 -0.82 7.37 -0.29
CA SER A 95 -1.84 7.31 0.77
C SER A 95 -3.21 6.95 0.20
N ALA A 96 -3.60 7.51 -0.94
CA ALA A 96 -4.87 7.23 -1.58
C ALA A 96 -4.98 5.76 -2.01
N THR A 97 -3.94 5.19 -2.63
CA THR A 97 -3.97 3.77 -3.03
C THR A 97 -3.94 2.82 -1.83
N CYS A 98 -3.21 3.16 -0.75
CA CYS A 98 -3.25 2.40 0.49
C CYS A 98 -4.65 2.43 1.12
N ALA A 99 -5.28 3.60 1.22
CA ALA A 99 -6.63 3.74 1.75
C ALA A 99 -7.64 2.95 0.92
N LEU A 100 -7.54 3.03 -0.41
CA LEU A 100 -8.37 2.27 -1.34
C LEU A 100 -8.23 0.77 -1.12
N ALA A 101 -7.00 0.26 -0.96
CA ALA A 101 -6.75 -1.15 -0.69
C ALA A 101 -7.39 -1.60 0.64
N VAL A 102 -7.22 -0.82 1.72
CA VAL A 102 -7.86 -1.09 3.02
C VAL A 102 -9.38 -1.16 2.90
N ILE A 103 -10.00 -0.20 2.19
CA ILE A 103 -11.46 -0.19 1.96
C ILE A 103 -11.92 -1.49 1.29
N PHE A 104 -11.21 -1.96 0.26
CA PHE A 104 -11.56 -3.21 -0.42
C PHE A 104 -11.33 -4.45 0.44
N PHE A 105 -10.29 -4.48 1.28
CA PHE A 105 -10.11 -5.55 2.27
C PHE A 105 -11.25 -5.59 3.29
N VAL A 106 -11.59 -4.45 3.89
CA VAL A 106 -12.69 -4.34 4.86
C VAL A 106 -14.00 -4.79 4.22
N LYS A 107 -14.30 -4.32 3.01
CA LYS A 107 -15.49 -4.74 2.26
C LYS A 107 -15.51 -6.26 2.08
N SER A 108 -14.40 -6.85 1.65
CA SER A 108 -14.31 -8.31 1.48
C SER A 108 -14.49 -9.09 2.77
N PHE A 109 -14.04 -8.57 3.91
CA PHE A 109 -14.26 -9.20 5.21
C PHE A 109 -15.72 -9.13 5.66
N ILE A 110 -16.41 -8.02 5.35
CA ILE A 110 -17.84 -7.88 5.61
C ILE A 110 -18.64 -8.85 4.73
N ASP A 111 -18.34 -8.89 3.43
CA ASP A 111 -19.03 -9.77 2.49
C ASP A 111 -18.85 -11.26 2.87
N ALA A 112 -17.68 -11.65 3.38
CA ALA A 112 -17.42 -13.00 3.87
C ALA A 112 -18.18 -13.39 5.16
N ARG A 113 -18.77 -12.43 5.89
CA ARG A 113 -19.64 -12.68 7.06
C ARG A 113 -21.13 -12.75 6.69
N ARG A 114 -21.48 -12.25 5.50
CA ARG A 114 -22.88 -12.17 5.01
C ARG A 114 -23.31 -13.43 4.25
N ASN A 115 -22.37 -14.32 3.96
CA ASN A 115 -22.56 -15.64 3.34
C ASN A 115 -22.18 -16.73 4.34
#